data_AF-A0A848W574-F1
#
_entry.id   AF-A0A848W574-F1
#
_cell.length_a   1.000
_cell.length_b   1.000
_cell.length_c   1.000
_cell.angle_alpha   90.00
_cell.angle_beta   90.00
_cell.angle_gamma   90.00
#
_symmetry.space_group_name_H-M   'P 1'
#
loop_
_entity.id
_entity.type
_entity.pdbx_description
1 polymer ?
#
loop_
_entity_poly.entity_id
_entity_poly.type
_entity_poly.pdbx_seq_one_letter_code
_entity_poly.pdbx_strand_id
1 'polypeptide(L)'
;MHFVLGPFMAGLFFEPGQVGADAYERQKSILEPVTLGILGPVFFAWIGMQLDLGAFFAVPWFLAGLVVIAFLGKLLGAGLPALWSGLGRRDAAAIGVGMGGRGAVELVIISIALTAGVFENPQGDPIVGNLFSALVITAVVTTALTPVLLRLLLVGTRVQS
;
A
#
# COMPACT_ATOMS: atom_id res chain seq x y z
N MET A 1 -10.44 -7.28 9.61
CA MET A 1 -10.58 -7.34 8.13
C MET A 1 -11.88 -6.73 7.60
N HIS A 2 -13.01 -6.80 8.31
CA HIS A 2 -14.29 -6.21 7.86
C HIS A 2 -14.25 -4.68 7.61
N PHE A 3 -13.42 -3.93 8.35
CA PHE A 3 -13.34 -2.47 8.27
C PHE A 3 -12.88 -1.91 6.90
N VAL A 4 -12.04 -2.62 6.15
CA VAL A 4 -11.55 -2.16 4.83
C VAL A 4 -12.29 -2.84 3.69
N LEU A 5 -12.55 -4.14 3.82
CA LEU A 5 -13.24 -4.90 2.78
C LEU A 5 -14.71 -4.50 2.65
N GLY A 6 -15.40 -4.15 3.73
CA GLY A 6 -16.81 -3.72 3.68
C GLY A 6 -17.04 -2.48 2.82
N PRO A 7 -16.36 -1.35 3.10
CA PRO A 7 -16.45 -0.16 2.26
C PRO A 7 -15.99 -0.40 0.82
N PHE A 8 -14.96 -1.22 0.61
CA PHE A 8 -14.52 -1.60 -0.74
C PHE A 8 -15.60 -2.36 -1.51
N MET A 9 -16.21 -3.38 -0.89
CA MET A 9 -17.31 -4.15 -1.49
C MET A 9 -18.53 -3.25 -1.74
N ALA A 10 -18.89 -2.38 -0.80
CA ALA A 10 -19.97 -1.41 -0.99
C ALA A 10 -19.70 -0.48 -2.19
N GLY A 11 -18.45 -0.04 -2.37
CA GLY A 11 -18.03 0.73 -3.54
C GLY A 11 -18.14 -0.03 -4.86
N LEU A 12 -17.86 -1.34 -4.87
CA LEU A 12 -18.04 -2.18 -6.07
C LEU A 12 -19.50 -2.30 -6.52
N PHE A 13 -20.47 -2.25 -5.59
CA PHE A 13 -21.90 -2.21 -5.93
C PHE A 13 -22.34 -0.84 -6.46
N PHE A 14 -21.57 0.22 -6.19
CA PHE A 14 -21.82 1.57 -6.70
C PHE A 14 -21.07 1.79 -8.02
N GLU A 15 -21.46 1.03 -9.05
CA GLU A 15 -20.91 1.14 -10.40
C GLU A 15 -21.85 1.96 -11.31
N PRO A 16 -21.35 2.84 -12.21
CA PRO A 16 -22.17 3.64 -13.11
C PRO A 16 -23.22 2.84 -13.90
N GLY A 17 -22.92 1.59 -14.24
CA GLY A 17 -23.84 0.68 -14.94
C GLY A 17 -25.03 0.17 -14.10
N GLN A 18 -24.92 0.19 -12.76
CA GLN A 18 -25.98 -0.28 -11.86
C GLN A 18 -26.80 0.87 -11.25
N VAL A 19 -26.15 1.97 -10.88
CA VAL A 19 -26.80 3.11 -10.19
C VAL A 19 -27.13 4.28 -11.12
N GLY A 20 -26.64 4.26 -12.36
CA GLY A 20 -26.78 5.36 -13.32
C GLY A 20 -25.69 6.43 -13.14
N ALA A 21 -25.23 6.99 -14.27
CA ALA A 21 -24.10 7.91 -14.31
C ALA A 21 -24.32 9.18 -13.44
N ASP A 22 -25.52 9.75 -13.45
CA ASP A 22 -25.84 10.97 -12.70
C ASP A 22 -25.81 10.73 -11.19
N ALA A 23 -26.33 9.59 -10.73
CA ALA A 23 -26.30 9.23 -9.30
C ALA A 23 -24.87 8.95 -8.83
N TYR A 24 -24.07 8.27 -9.66
CA TYR A 24 -22.67 8.00 -9.39
C TYR A 24 -21.84 9.30 -9.25
N GLU A 25 -21.94 10.21 -10.22
CA GLU A 25 -21.20 11.49 -10.17
C GLU A 25 -21.65 12.37 -8.99
N ARG A 26 -22.95 12.37 -8.66
CA ARG A 26 -23.44 13.09 -7.49
C ARG A 26 -22.88 12.53 -6.19
N GLN A 27 -22.79 11.22 -6.06
CA GLN A 27 -22.25 10.61 -4.85
C GLN A 27 -20.74 10.78 -4.76
N LYS A 28 -20.03 10.61 -5.88
CA LYS A 28 -18.58 10.85 -5.99
C LYS A 28 -18.23 12.28 -5.61
N SER A 29 -18.93 13.27 -6.15
CA SER A 29 -18.68 14.69 -5.84
C SER A 29 -18.94 15.06 -4.37
N ILE A 30 -19.76 14.29 -3.65
CA ILE A 30 -19.96 14.47 -2.20
C ILE A 30 -18.85 13.74 -1.40
N LEU A 31 -18.51 12.51 -1.79
CA LEU A 31 -17.55 11.68 -1.05
C LEU A 31 -16.09 12.09 -1.27
N GLU A 32 -15.72 12.49 -2.48
CA GLU A 32 -14.36 12.84 -2.88
C GLU A 32 -13.76 13.97 -2.03
N PRO A 33 -14.40 15.15 -1.85
CA PRO A 33 -13.84 16.22 -1.03
C PRO A 33 -13.75 15.84 0.45
N VAL A 34 -14.68 15.05 0.97
CA VAL A 34 -14.61 14.56 2.35
C VAL A 34 -13.45 13.57 2.52
N THR A 35 -13.35 12.61 1.61
CA THR A 35 -12.38 11.51 1.71
C THR A 35 -10.96 11.96 1.38
N LEU A 36 -10.77 12.66 0.26
CA LEU A 36 -9.44 13.10 -0.19
C LEU A 36 -9.06 14.46 0.38
N GLY A 37 -10.03 15.33 0.66
CA GLY A 37 -9.76 16.68 1.18
C GLY A 37 -9.56 16.72 2.69
N ILE A 38 -10.24 15.85 3.45
CA ILE A 38 -10.21 15.88 4.93
C ILE A 38 -9.69 14.57 5.50
N LEU A 39 -10.37 13.45 5.24
CA LEU A 39 -10.08 12.18 5.92
C LEU A 39 -8.69 11.63 5.57
N GLY A 40 -8.30 11.65 4.30
CA GLY A 40 -6.99 11.21 3.83
C GLY A 40 -5.86 11.97 4.50
N PRO A 41 -5.80 13.30 4.40
CA PRO A 41 -4.78 14.12 5.07
C PRO A 41 -4.73 13.89 6.59
N VAL A 42 -5.88 13.82 7.26
CA VAL A 42 -5.95 13.56 8.72
C VAL A 42 -5.41 12.16 9.06
N PHE A 43 -5.77 11.14 8.29
CA PHE A 43 -5.25 9.77 8.46
C PHE A 43 -3.74 9.69 8.32
N PHE A 44 -3.19 10.30 7.25
CA PHE A 44 -1.74 10.31 7.03
C PHE A 44 -1.00 11.14 8.09
N ALA A 45 -1.57 12.26 8.56
CA ALA A 45 -1.01 13.05 9.65
C ALA A 45 -0.96 12.25 10.96
N TRP A 46 -2.05 11.56 11.31
CA TRP A 46 -2.13 10.73 12.51
C TRP A 46 -1.08 9.61 12.52
N ILE A 47 -0.94 8.88 11.40
CA ILE A 47 0.09 7.84 11.27
C ILE A 47 1.50 8.44 11.33
N GLY A 48 1.71 9.58 10.65
CA GLY A 48 2.97 10.29 10.68
C GLY A 48 3.39 10.73 12.08
N MET A 49 2.45 11.14 12.94
CA MET A 49 2.74 11.52 14.33
C MET A 49 3.19 10.33 15.19
N GLN A 50 2.76 9.11 14.87
CA GLN A 50 3.17 7.89 15.58
C GLN A 50 4.49 7.32 15.06
N LEU A 51 4.92 7.73 13.88
CA LEU A 51 6.13 7.23 13.25
C LEU A 51 7.37 7.81 13.93
N ASP A 52 8.24 6.94 14.42
CA ASP A 52 9.58 7.32 14.89
C ASP A 52 10.64 7.02 13.82
N LEU A 53 11.25 8.07 13.29
CA LEU A 53 12.35 7.98 12.32
C LEU A 53 13.67 7.49 12.96
N GLY A 54 13.75 7.43 14.29
CA GLY A 54 14.86 6.80 15.03
C GLY A 54 15.10 5.35 14.62
N ALA A 55 14.08 4.65 14.09
CA ALA A 55 14.20 3.31 13.53
C ALA A 55 15.28 3.18 12.44
N PHE A 56 15.55 4.23 11.66
CA PHE A 56 16.63 4.25 10.67
C PHE A 56 18.02 4.05 11.29
N PHE A 57 18.23 4.59 12.49
CA PHE A 57 19.52 4.52 13.19
C PHE A 57 19.57 3.32 14.14
N ALA A 58 18.45 2.98 14.75
CA ALA A 58 18.36 1.87 15.70
C ALA A 58 18.48 0.50 15.02
N VAL A 59 17.85 0.30 13.86
CA VAL A 59 17.77 -1.00 13.19
C VAL A 59 17.95 -0.91 11.65
N PRO A 60 19.03 -0.27 11.15
CA PRO A 60 19.22 0.01 9.73
C PRO A 60 19.23 -1.26 8.86
N TRP A 61 19.90 -2.32 9.32
CA TRP A 61 20.04 -3.56 8.54
C TRP A 61 18.73 -4.34 8.45
N PHE A 62 17.97 -4.36 9.54
CA PHE A 62 16.64 -4.96 9.56
C PHE A 62 15.69 -4.21 8.63
N LEU A 63 15.66 -2.87 8.70
CA LEU A 63 14.83 -2.05 7.82
C LEU A 63 15.18 -2.27 6.35
N ALA A 64 16.47 -2.25 5.99
CA ALA A 64 16.91 -2.52 4.63
C ALA A 64 16.49 -3.92 4.14
N GLY A 65 16.68 -4.94 4.98
CA GLY A 65 16.21 -6.30 4.71
C GLY A 65 14.70 -6.38 4.53
N LEU A 66 13.94 -5.70 5.39
CA LEU A 66 12.47 -5.66 5.33
C LEU A 66 11.98 -5.07 4.01
N VAL A 67 12.58 -3.96 3.56
CA VAL A 67 12.24 -3.32 2.28
C VAL A 67 12.53 -4.25 1.11
N VAL A 68 13.70 -4.88 1.09
CA VAL A 68 14.09 -5.81 0.02
C VAL A 68 13.14 -7.02 -0.02
N ILE A 69 12.86 -7.62 1.13
CA ILE A 69 11.95 -8.77 1.24
C ILE A 69 10.53 -8.37 0.83
N ALA A 70 10.04 -7.21 1.27
CA ALA A 70 8.72 -6.71 0.89
C ALA A 70 8.61 -6.49 -0.63
N PHE A 71 9.65 -5.93 -1.24
CA PHE A 71 9.70 -5.71 -2.68
C PHE A 71 9.75 -7.04 -3.47
N LEU A 72 10.64 -7.95 -3.08
CA LEU A 72 10.75 -9.27 -3.70
C LEU A 72 9.48 -10.10 -3.49
N GLY A 73 8.88 -10.06 -2.30
CA GLY A 73 7.62 -10.74 -1.99
C GLY A 73 6.48 -10.26 -2.88
N LYS A 74 6.37 -8.95 -3.12
CA LYS A 74 5.40 -8.37 -4.06
C LYS A 74 5.69 -8.78 -5.51
N LEU A 75 6.95 -8.69 -5.92
CA LEU A 75 7.38 -9.05 -7.27
C LEU A 75 7.15 -10.53 -7.58
N LEU A 76 7.54 -11.43 -6.68
CA LEU A 76 7.38 -12.87 -6.86
C LEU A 76 5.92 -13.29 -6.65
N GLY A 77 5.27 -12.79 -5.60
CA GLY A 77 3.92 -13.18 -5.22
C GLY A 77 2.84 -12.82 -6.25
N ALA A 78 3.01 -11.71 -6.97
CA ALA A 78 2.09 -11.31 -8.04
C ALA A 78 2.68 -11.47 -9.45
N GLY A 79 4.00 -11.33 -9.61
CA GLY A 79 4.65 -11.45 -10.92
C GLY A 79 4.82 -12.90 -11.38
N LEU A 80 5.09 -13.88 -10.49
CA LEU A 80 5.18 -15.29 -10.91
C LEU A 80 3.84 -15.83 -11.43
N PRO A 81 2.70 -15.63 -10.74
CA PRO A 81 1.41 -16.02 -11.29
C PRO A 81 1.10 -15.33 -12.62
N ALA A 82 1.43 -14.04 -12.75
CA ALA A 82 1.24 -13.30 -14.01
C ALA A 82 2.06 -13.91 -15.17
N LEU A 83 3.30 -14.32 -14.89
CA LEU A 83 4.14 -15.01 -15.88
C LEU A 83 3.56 -16.39 -16.26
N TRP A 84 3.05 -17.15 -15.28
CA TRP A 84 2.41 -18.44 -15.53
C TRP A 84 1.09 -18.33 -16.29
N SER A 85 0.38 -17.21 -16.15
CA SER A 85 -0.80 -16.91 -16.95
C SER A 85 -0.50 -16.48 -18.40
N GLY A 86 0.78 -16.50 -18.82
CA GLY A 86 1.18 -16.25 -20.20
C GLY A 86 1.56 -14.80 -20.51
N LEU A 87 1.65 -13.91 -19.52
CA LEU A 87 2.10 -12.53 -19.75
C LEU A 87 3.61 -12.48 -20.01
N GLY A 88 4.04 -11.49 -20.79
CA GLY A 88 5.46 -11.23 -21.01
C GLY A 88 6.18 -10.91 -19.69
N ARG A 89 7.48 -11.22 -19.61
CA ARG A 89 8.31 -10.97 -18.41
C ARG A 89 8.23 -9.52 -17.91
N ARG A 90 8.10 -8.56 -18.83
CA ARG A 90 7.98 -7.13 -18.50
C ARG A 90 6.62 -6.80 -17.89
N ASP A 91 5.53 -7.33 -18.45
CA ASP A 91 4.18 -7.09 -17.94
C ASP A 91 3.97 -7.79 -16.60
N ALA A 92 4.50 -9.01 -16.45
CA ALA A 92 4.53 -9.73 -15.19
C ALA A 92 5.30 -8.96 -14.10
N ALA A 93 6.46 -8.38 -14.44
CA ALA A 93 7.20 -7.51 -13.52
C ALA A 93 6.44 -6.22 -13.20
N ALA A 94 5.78 -5.60 -14.18
CA ALA A 94 4.96 -4.42 -13.98
C ALA A 94 3.77 -4.71 -13.03
N ILE A 95 3.14 -5.88 -13.14
CA ILE A 95 2.10 -6.31 -12.19
C ILE A 95 2.70 -6.46 -10.79
N GLY A 96 3.82 -7.18 -10.66
CA GLY A 96 4.50 -7.36 -9.37
C GLY A 96 4.88 -6.06 -8.69
N VAL A 97 5.42 -5.10 -9.44
CA VAL A 97 5.75 -3.75 -8.95
C VAL A 97 4.47 -2.95 -8.64
N GLY A 98 3.46 -3.01 -9.50
CA GLY A 98 2.20 -2.28 -9.35
C GLY A 98 1.42 -2.65 -8.10
N MET A 99 1.61 -3.87 -7.58
CA MET A 99 1.03 -4.31 -6.31
C MET A 99 1.60 -3.56 -5.09
N GLY A 100 2.74 -2.86 -5.24
CA GLY A 100 3.29 -1.99 -4.19
C GLY A 100 2.54 -0.68 -3.97
N GLY A 101 1.67 -0.25 -4.90
CA GLY A 101 0.99 1.05 -4.86
C GLY A 101 -0.17 1.17 -3.86
N ARG A 102 -0.40 0.18 -3.00
CA ARG A 102 -1.57 0.09 -2.10
C ARG A 102 -1.31 0.60 -0.69
N GLY A 103 -0.29 1.45 -0.49
CA GLY A 103 0.24 1.86 0.83
C GLY A 103 -0.79 2.25 1.88
N ALA A 104 -1.88 2.94 1.51
CA ALA A 104 -2.93 3.30 2.46
C ALA A 104 -3.53 2.08 3.19
N VAL A 105 -3.79 0.97 2.48
CA VAL A 105 -4.34 -0.25 3.09
C VAL A 105 -3.33 -0.92 4.01
N GLU A 106 -2.05 -0.95 3.61
CA GLU A 106 -0.97 -1.47 4.44
C GLU A 106 -0.88 -0.69 5.76
N LEU A 107 -0.94 0.63 5.68
CA LEU A 107 -0.91 1.53 6.84
C LEU A 107 -2.12 1.34 7.76
N VAL A 108 -3.33 1.12 7.22
CA VAL A 108 -4.51 0.79 8.03
C VAL A 108 -4.30 -0.52 8.79
N ILE A 109 -3.78 -1.56 8.13
CA ILE A 109 -3.51 -2.85 8.77
C ILE A 109 -2.47 -2.70 9.89
N ILE A 110 -1.40 -1.96 9.63
CA ILE A 110 -0.35 -1.67 10.62
C ILE A 110 -0.93 -0.89 11.82
N SER A 111 -1.78 0.11 11.58
CA SER A 111 -2.44 0.87 12.65
C SER A 111 -3.36 -0.01 13.51
N ILE A 112 -4.11 -0.93 12.90
CA ILE A 112 -4.94 -1.89 13.64
C ILE A 112 -4.04 -2.80 14.50
N ALA A 113 -2.94 -3.31 13.94
CA ALA A 113 -1.99 -4.12 14.68
C ALA A 113 -1.38 -3.37 15.88
N LEU A 114 -1.08 -2.07 15.72
CA LEU A 114 -0.61 -1.23 16.83
C LEU A 114 -1.66 -1.14 17.95
N THR A 115 -2.92 -0.86 17.60
CA THR A 115 -4.00 -0.79 18.61
C THR A 115 -4.31 -2.13 19.26
N ALA A 116 -3.98 -3.24 18.59
CA ALA A 116 -4.13 -4.60 19.11
C ALA A 116 -2.95 -5.03 20.00
N GLY A 117 -1.97 -4.16 20.26
CA GLY A 117 -0.81 -4.45 21.10
C GLY A 117 0.22 -5.38 20.45
N VAL A 118 0.18 -5.58 19.12
CA VAL A 118 1.07 -6.52 18.42
C VAL A 118 2.54 -6.11 18.51
N PHE A 119 2.81 -4.81 18.67
CA PHE A 119 4.16 -4.25 18.79
C PHE A 119 4.58 -4.04 20.26
N GLU A 120 3.80 -4.52 21.22
CA GLU A 120 4.24 -4.54 22.62
C GLU A 120 5.51 -5.39 22.74
N ASN A 121 6.50 -4.88 23.48
CA ASN A 121 7.81 -5.48 23.59
C ASN A 121 8.10 -5.87 25.05
N PRO A 122 7.64 -7.05 25.51
CA PRO A 122 7.90 -7.51 26.87
C PRO A 122 9.38 -7.83 27.16
N GLN A 123 10.22 -7.94 26.13
CA GLN A 123 11.57 -8.52 26.20
C GLN A 123 12.69 -7.49 25.94
N GLY A 124 12.34 -6.26 25.56
CA GLY A 124 13.31 -5.18 25.31
C GLY A 124 14.09 -5.30 24.00
N ASP A 125 13.64 -6.12 23.04
CA ASP A 125 14.33 -6.29 21.75
C ASP A 125 14.24 -5.00 20.92
N PRO A 126 15.37 -4.36 20.53
CA PRO A 126 15.34 -3.15 19.71
C PRO A 126 14.62 -3.31 18.37
N ILE A 127 14.53 -4.53 17.82
CA ILE A 127 13.81 -4.81 16.58
C ILE A 127 12.30 -4.72 16.80
N VAL A 128 11.79 -5.32 17.88
CA VAL A 128 10.35 -5.29 18.21
C VAL A 128 9.90 -3.88 18.59
N GLY A 129 10.73 -3.13 19.31
CA GLY A 129 10.42 -1.73 19.65
C GLY A 129 10.27 -0.81 18.43
N ASN A 130 10.93 -1.14 17.31
CA ASN A 130 10.92 -0.33 16.09
C ASN A 130 10.09 -0.94 14.95
N LEU A 131 9.40 -2.06 15.18
CA LEU A 131 8.69 -2.82 14.15
C LEU A 131 7.55 -2.02 13.50
N PHE A 132 6.78 -1.26 14.30
CA PHE A 132 5.74 -0.36 13.78
C PHE A 132 6.34 0.65 12.79
N SER A 133 7.34 1.41 13.23
CA SER A 133 8.01 2.42 12.40
C SER A 133 8.63 1.81 11.16
N ALA A 134 9.31 0.66 11.29
CA ALA A 134 9.94 -0.03 10.17
C ALA A 134 8.92 -0.49 9.11
N LEU A 135 7.76 -0.99 9.54
CA LEU A 135 6.67 -1.38 8.63
C LEU A 135 6.04 -0.17 7.93
N VAL A 136 5.78 0.92 8.66
CA VAL A 136 5.26 2.16 8.08
C VAL A 136 6.25 2.73 7.05
N ILE A 137 7.54 2.81 7.38
CA ILE A 137 8.58 3.27 6.44
C ILE A 137 8.60 2.38 5.20
N THR A 138 8.56 1.06 5.37
CA THR A 138 8.58 0.13 4.25
C THR A 138 7.35 0.27 3.35
N ALA A 139 6.16 0.45 3.92
CA ALA A 139 4.94 0.71 3.17
C ALA A 139 5.06 2.01 2.35
N VAL A 140 5.53 3.10 2.96
CA VAL A 140 5.74 4.39 2.29
C VAL A 140 6.78 4.28 1.18
N VAL A 141 7.94 3.69 1.46
CA VAL A 141 9.04 3.53 0.49
C VAL A 141 8.59 2.68 -0.70
N THR A 142 8.00 1.50 -0.46
CA THR A 142 7.55 0.64 -1.56
C THR A 142 6.44 1.28 -2.39
N THR A 143 5.53 2.02 -1.77
CA THR A 143 4.48 2.79 -2.47
C THR A 143 5.07 3.91 -3.31
N ALA A 144 6.03 4.68 -2.77
CA ALA A 144 6.69 5.77 -3.49
C ALA A 144 7.57 5.28 -4.66
N LEU A 145 8.21 4.11 -4.50
CA LEU A 145 9.01 3.49 -5.56
C LEU A 145 8.15 2.92 -6.70
N THR A 146 6.92 2.49 -6.40
CA THR A 146 6.01 1.88 -7.39
C THR A 146 5.83 2.72 -8.67
N PRO A 147 5.39 4.00 -8.63
CA PRO A 147 5.20 4.78 -9.85
C PRO A 147 6.51 5.04 -10.62
N VAL A 148 7.64 5.16 -9.93
CA VAL A 148 8.97 5.34 -10.55
C VAL A 148 9.36 4.09 -11.32
N LEU A 149 9.26 2.93 -10.67
CA LEU A 149 9.61 1.64 -11.27
C LEU A 149 8.65 1.25 -12.39
N LEU A 150 7.35 1.50 -12.22
CA LEU A 150 6.36 1.31 -13.29
C LEU A 150 6.67 2.19 -14.50
N ARG A 151 7.02 3.47 -14.30
CA ARG A 151 7.45 4.32 -15.41
C ARG A 151 8.66 3.73 -16.12
N LEU A 152 9.67 3.26 -15.40
CA LEU A 152 10.86 2.65 -16.02
C LEU A 152 10.54 1.37 -16.81
N LEU A 153 9.63 0.53 -16.30
CA LEU A 153 9.22 -0.71 -16.97
C LEU A 153 8.31 -0.45 -18.19
N LEU A 154 7.42 0.54 -18.11
CA LEU A 154 6.41 0.84 -19.13
C LEU A 154 6.82 1.93 -20.13
N VAL A 155 7.88 2.72 -19.87
CA VAL A 155 8.39 3.69 -20.86
C VAL A 155 8.87 3.01 -22.15
N GLY A 156 9.12 1.70 -22.12
CA GLY A 156 9.41 0.89 -23.31
C GLY A 156 8.18 0.39 -24.09
N THR A 157 6.94 0.59 -23.62
CA THR A 157 5.71 0.04 -24.22
C THR A 157 4.86 1.11 -24.93
N ARG A 158 5.49 2.11 -25.57
CA ARG A 158 4.73 2.92 -26.54
C ARG A 158 4.30 2.00 -27.69
N VAL A 159 3.00 1.68 -27.69
CA VAL A 159 2.17 1.35 -28.85
C VAL A 159 2.75 0.24 -29.75
N GLN A 160 2.34 -1.00 -29.52
CA GLN A 160 2.11 -1.94 -30.62
C GLN A 160 0.75 -2.61 -30.42
N SER A 161 -0.15 -2.24 -31.35
CA SER A 161 -1.46 -2.81 -31.75
C SER A 161 -2.52 -3.01 -30.67
#